data_AF-A0A9X4NPK8-F1
#
_entry.id   AF-A0A9X4NPK8-F1
#
_cell.length_a   1.000
_cell.length_b   1.000
_cell.length_c   1.000
_cell.angle_alpha   90.00
_cell.angle_beta   90.00
_cell.angle_gamma   90.00
#
_symmetry.space_group_name_H-M   'P 1'
#
loop_
_entity.id
_entity.type
_entity.pdbx_description
1 polymer ?
#
loop_
_entity_poly.entity_id
_entity_poly.type
_entity_poly.pdbx_seq_one_letter_code
_entity_poly.pdbx_strand_id
1 'polypeptide(L)'
;MIRFYSSFSSSSSRKARHWLTNHKLEFLEIKINSHHFTDIEIKHILSLTESGTDDIISKHCNGYKNIAPFLNDLTLNELVDKINQSPSLLKRPLLIDDKRLQVGFNEEQLRKFLPRDFRHAEKENFLNRIDI
;
A
#
# COMPACT_ATOMS: atom_id res chain seq x y z
N MET A 1 7.02 -9.11 7.89
CA MET A 1 7.56 -7.73 8.04
C MET A 1 6.81 -6.81 7.08
N ILE A 2 6.49 -5.57 7.49
CA ILE A 2 5.76 -4.63 6.62
C ILE A 2 6.72 -4.04 5.57
N ARG A 3 6.39 -4.13 4.29
CA ARG A 3 7.01 -3.39 3.19
C ARG A 3 6.23 -2.12 2.91
N PHE A 4 6.88 -0.98 3.01
CA PHE A 4 6.27 0.34 2.84
C PHE A 4 6.83 1.04 1.60
N TYR A 5 6.10 0.95 0.49
CA TYR A 5 6.44 1.64 -0.76
C TYR A 5 5.99 3.09 -0.69
N SER A 6 6.96 3.99 -0.58
CA SER A 6 6.75 5.40 -0.27
C SER A 6 7.28 6.31 -1.38
N SER A 7 6.81 7.56 -1.38
CA SER A 7 7.32 8.65 -2.23
C SER A 7 7.46 9.94 -1.41
N PHE A 8 8.60 10.63 -1.51
CA PHE A 8 8.85 11.86 -0.75
C PHE A 8 7.85 12.99 -1.04
N SER A 9 7.42 13.09 -2.30
CA SER A 9 6.44 14.09 -2.74
C SER A 9 5.01 13.83 -2.25
N SER A 10 4.73 12.68 -1.63
CA SER A 10 3.37 12.30 -1.21
C SER A 10 3.11 12.64 0.25
N SER A 11 2.11 13.49 0.51
CA SER A 11 1.60 13.75 1.86
C SER A 11 1.09 12.48 2.53
N SER A 12 0.39 11.62 1.78
CA SER A 12 -0.08 10.30 2.25
C SER A 12 1.07 9.40 2.69
N SER A 13 2.21 9.41 1.98
CA SER A 13 3.40 8.66 2.39
C SER A 13 4.00 9.22 3.68
N ARG A 14 4.04 10.54 3.87
CA ARG A 14 4.49 11.14 5.13
C ARG A 14 3.59 10.76 6.31
N LYS A 15 2.27 10.82 6.12
CA LYS A 15 1.29 10.40 7.13
C LYS A 15 1.43 8.91 7.50
N ALA A 16 1.55 8.02 6.52
CA ALA A 16 1.74 6.60 6.77
C ALA A 16 3.04 6.31 7.54
N ARG A 17 4.16 6.94 7.17
CA ARG A 17 5.43 6.80 7.90
C ARG A 17 5.29 7.24 9.35
N HIS A 18 4.71 8.41 9.58
CA HIS A 18 4.48 8.92 10.94
C HIS A 18 3.62 7.95 11.77
N TRP A 19 2.55 7.42 11.18
CA TRP A 19 1.69 6.44 11.84
C TRP A 19 2.43 5.15 12.21
N LEU A 20 3.21 4.58 11.28
CA LEU A 20 4.01 3.37 11.53
C LEU A 20 5.03 3.60 12.66
N THR A 21 5.75 4.73 12.63
CA THR A 21 6.74 5.09 13.65
C THR A 21 6.10 5.32 15.02
N ASN A 22 4.96 6.03 15.10
CA ASN A 22 4.27 6.29 16.36
C ASN A 22 3.77 4.99 17.03
N HIS A 23 3.33 4.03 16.23
CA HIS A 23 2.90 2.71 16.71
C HIS A 23 4.06 1.73 16.88
N LYS A 24 5.31 2.18 16.72
CA LYS A 24 6.54 1.37 16.88
C LYS A 24 6.52 0.09 16.05
N LEU A 25 5.96 0.16 14.85
CA LEU A 25 5.91 -0.97 13.93
C LEU A 25 7.22 -1.06 13.15
N GLU A 26 7.72 -2.28 13.01
CA GLU A 26 8.89 -2.56 12.16
C GLU A 26 8.44 -2.60 10.68
N PHE A 27 9.13 -1.82 9.84
CA PHE A 27 8.89 -1.79 8.40
C PHE A 27 10.16 -1.57 7.60
N LEU A 28 10.18 -2.14 6.39
CA LEU A 28 11.16 -1.84 5.36
C LEU A 28 10.59 -0.77 4.43
N GLU A 29 11.18 0.41 4.46
CA GLU A 29 10.80 1.49 3.54
C GLU A 29 11.48 1.34 2.18
N ILE A 30 10.68 1.37 1.11
CA ILE A 30 11.13 1.23 -0.26
C ILE A 30 10.70 2.47 -1.05
N LYS A 31 11.66 3.15 -1.69
CA LYS A 31 11.36 4.30 -2.55
C LYS A 31 10.80 3.81 -3.87
N ILE A 32 9.50 3.96 -4.06
CA ILE A 32 8.80 3.42 -5.23
C ILE A 32 9.32 3.98 -6.56
N ASN A 33 9.86 5.21 -6.59
CA ASN A 33 10.46 5.81 -7.79
C ASN A 33 11.81 5.19 -8.19
N SER A 34 12.46 4.50 -7.27
CA SER A 34 13.79 3.90 -7.46
C SER A 34 13.75 2.38 -7.35
N HIS A 35 12.56 1.80 -7.17
CA HIS A 35 12.35 0.36 -7.07
C HIS A 35 12.01 -0.21 -8.43
N HIS A 36 12.70 -1.28 -8.80
CA HIS A 36 12.36 -2.08 -9.97
C HIS A 36 11.53 -3.26 -9.50
N PHE A 37 10.25 -3.28 -9.89
CA PHE A 37 9.31 -4.32 -9.52
C PHE A 37 9.53 -5.58 -10.34
N THR A 38 9.53 -6.72 -9.66
CA THR A 38 9.49 -8.04 -10.30
C THR A 38 8.05 -8.48 -10.56
N ASP A 39 7.87 -9.45 -11.46
CA ASP A 39 6.57 -10.07 -11.71
C ASP A 39 6.02 -10.75 -10.45
N ILE A 40 6.87 -11.38 -9.64
CA ILE A 40 6.51 -12.01 -8.36
C ILE A 40 5.96 -10.96 -7.38
N GLU A 41 6.59 -9.79 -7.29
CA GLU A 41 6.13 -8.72 -6.41
C GLU A 41 4.77 -8.16 -6.84
N ILE A 42 4.59 -7.90 -8.14
CA ILE A 42 3.30 -7.41 -8.65
C ILE A 42 2.21 -8.48 -8.52
N LYS A 43 2.51 -9.76 -8.80
CA LYS A 43 1.59 -10.89 -8.54
C LYS A 43 1.15 -10.92 -7.09
N HIS A 44 2.09 -10.80 -6.16
CA HIS A 44 1.76 -10.82 -4.73
C HIS A 44 0.87 -9.64 -4.37
N ILE A 45 1.18 -8.43 -4.84
CA ILE A 45 0.33 -7.25 -4.61
C ILE A 45 -1.08 -7.47 -5.15
N LEU A 46 -1.21 -7.96 -6.38
CA LEU A 46 -2.51 -8.25 -7.02
C LEU A 46 -3.27 -9.38 -6.31
N SER A 47 -2.59 -10.36 -5.72
CA SER A 47 -3.26 -11.42 -4.96
C SER A 47 -3.91 -10.92 -3.66
N LEU A 48 -3.56 -9.71 -3.21
CA LEU A 48 -4.08 -9.06 -2.02
C LEU A 48 -5.14 -7.99 -2.34
N THR A 49 -5.49 -7.77 -3.61
CA THR A 49 -6.52 -6.81 -4.02
C THR A 49 -7.87 -7.49 -4.18
N GLU A 50 -8.95 -6.70 -4.07
CA GLU A 50 -10.31 -7.19 -4.32
C GLU A 50 -10.71 -6.95 -5.78
N SER A 51 -10.29 -5.80 -6.34
CA SER A 51 -10.62 -5.38 -7.70
C SER A 51 -9.41 -5.42 -8.65
N GLY A 52 -8.41 -6.23 -8.36
CA GLY A 52 -7.25 -6.40 -9.24
C GLY A 52 -6.43 -5.12 -9.41
N THR A 53 -6.21 -4.70 -10.66
CA THR A 53 -5.39 -3.53 -11.01
C THR A 53 -6.04 -2.20 -10.63
N ASP A 54 -7.37 -2.11 -10.57
CA ASP A 54 -8.10 -0.89 -10.22
C ASP A 54 -7.76 -0.37 -8.81
N ASP A 55 -7.46 -1.30 -7.90
CA ASP A 55 -7.10 -0.97 -6.53
C ASP A 55 -5.74 -0.28 -6.46
N ILE A 56 -4.78 -0.67 -7.30
CA ILE A 56 -3.38 -0.24 -7.21
C ILE A 56 -2.97 0.81 -8.25
N ILE A 57 -3.72 0.96 -9.35
CA ILE A 57 -3.37 1.91 -10.42
C ILE A 57 -3.92 3.32 -10.14
N SER A 58 -3.02 4.30 -10.18
CA SER A 58 -3.30 5.72 -10.00
C SER A 58 -3.87 6.33 -11.29
N LYS A 59 -5.19 6.52 -11.33
CA LYS A 59 -5.91 7.13 -12.46
C LYS A 59 -5.57 8.61 -12.69
N HIS A 60 -4.91 9.25 -11.72
CA HIS A 60 -4.55 10.68 -11.75
C HIS A 60 -3.13 10.96 -12.23
N CYS A 61 -2.29 9.93 -12.44
CA CYS A 61 -0.94 10.16 -12.93
C CYS A 61 -0.93 10.39 -14.45
N ASN A 62 0.07 11.12 -14.95
CA ASN A 62 0.22 11.40 -16.37
C ASN A 62 0.34 10.12 -17.22
N GLY A 63 0.96 9.07 -16.67
CA GLY A 63 1.13 7.79 -17.36
C GLY A 63 -0.16 7.01 -17.58
N TYR A 64 -1.22 7.29 -16.81
CA TYR A 64 -2.46 6.52 -16.89
C TYR A 64 -3.16 6.65 -18.23
N LYS A 65 -3.20 7.87 -18.81
CA LYS A 65 -3.87 8.12 -20.10
C LYS A 65 -3.34 7.24 -21.23
N ASN A 66 -2.05 6.90 -21.17
CA ASN A 66 -1.39 6.10 -22.19
C ASN A 66 -1.69 4.61 -22.08
N ILE A 67 -2.10 4.12 -20.91
CA ILE A 67 -2.39 2.70 -20.68
C ILE A 67 -3.88 2.40 -20.52
N ALA A 68 -4.68 3.40 -20.13
CA ALA A 68 -6.10 3.23 -19.83
C ALA A 68 -6.91 2.51 -20.92
N PRO A 69 -6.69 2.75 -22.24
CA PRO A 69 -7.48 2.10 -23.28
C PRO A 69 -7.31 0.58 -23.36
N PHE A 70 -6.18 0.04 -22.89
CA PHE A 70 -5.81 -1.38 -23.03
C PHE A 70 -5.37 -1.99 -21.69
N LEU A 71 -5.62 -1.33 -20.56
CA LEU A 71 -5.17 -1.78 -19.24
C LEU A 71 -5.67 -3.20 -18.91
N ASN A 72 -6.88 -3.53 -19.33
CA ASN A 72 -7.50 -4.85 -19.12
C ASN A 72 -6.95 -5.93 -20.05
N ASP A 73 -6.29 -5.54 -21.14
CA ASP A 73 -5.72 -6.45 -22.13
C ASP A 73 -4.23 -6.72 -21.87
N LEU A 74 -3.62 -6.00 -20.93
CA LEU A 74 -2.22 -6.19 -20.56
C LEU A 74 -2.02 -7.56 -19.91
N THR A 75 -1.03 -8.30 -20.42
CA THR A 75 -0.43 -9.39 -19.66
C THR A 75 0.24 -8.83 -18.41
N LEU A 76 0.44 -9.69 -17.41
CA LEU A 76 1.14 -9.29 -16.20
C LEU A 76 2.55 -8.73 -16.49
N ASN A 77 3.30 -9.34 -17.41
CA ASN A 77 4.65 -8.89 -17.74
C ASN A 77 4.62 -7.48 -18.34
N GLU A 78 3.67 -7.21 -19.24
CA GLU A 78 3.51 -5.86 -19.79
C GLU A 78 3.08 -4.86 -18.72
N LEU A 79 2.21 -5.25 -17.79
CA LEU A 79 1.85 -4.40 -16.65
C LEU A 79 3.07 -4.05 -15.79
N VAL A 80 3.92 -5.05 -15.49
CA VAL A 80 5.18 -4.87 -14.74
C VAL A 80 6.10 -3.91 -15.50
N ASP A 81 6.25 -4.09 -16.81
CA ASP A 81 7.05 -3.20 -17.65
C ASP A 81 6.53 -1.76 -17.62
N LYS A 82 5.20 -1.56 -17.73
CA LYS A 82 4.59 -0.23 -17.62
C LYS A 82 4.82 0.39 -16.24
N ILE A 83 4.68 -0.37 -15.17
CA ILE A 83 4.95 0.10 -13.80
C ILE A 83 6.42 0.51 -13.65
N ASN A 84 7.36 -0.26 -14.18
CA ASN A 84 8.79 0.05 -14.12
C ASN A 84 9.17 1.27 -14.99
N GLN A 85 8.52 1.45 -16.14
CA GLN A 85 8.68 2.63 -16.99
C GLN A 85 8.10 3.90 -16.33
N SER A 86 6.99 3.77 -15.60
CA SER A 86 6.37 4.88 -14.88
C SER A 86 5.85 4.44 -13.52
N PRO A 87 6.70 4.45 -12.47
CA PRO A 87 6.28 4.05 -11.13
C PRO A 87 5.21 4.96 -10.52
N SER A 88 4.92 6.09 -11.16
CA SER A 88 3.79 6.97 -10.82
C SER A 88 2.42 6.35 -11.10
N LEU A 89 2.38 5.28 -11.91
CA LEU A 89 1.20 4.46 -12.18
C LEU A 89 0.69 3.75 -10.93
N LEU A 90 1.54 3.45 -9.95
CA LEU A 90 1.09 2.88 -8.69
C LEU A 90 0.56 3.98 -7.76
N LYS A 91 -0.60 3.73 -7.13
CA LYS A 91 -1.10 4.52 -6.00
C LYS A 91 -0.09 4.46 -4.85
N ARG A 92 -0.02 5.53 -4.07
CA ARG A 92 0.99 5.70 -3.01
C ARG A 92 0.35 6.26 -1.74
N PRO A 93 0.79 5.80 -0.55
CA PRO A 93 1.72 4.69 -0.34
C PRO A 93 1.08 3.31 -0.62
N LEU A 94 1.91 2.27 -0.71
CA LEU A 94 1.48 0.88 -0.59
C LEU A 94 2.14 0.28 0.65
N LEU A 95 1.34 -0.27 1.56
CA LEU A 95 1.84 -1.02 2.72
C LEU A 95 1.42 -2.47 2.56
N ILE A 96 2.39 -3.38 2.60
CA ILE A 96 2.18 -4.80 2.32
C ILE A 96 2.85 -5.62 3.42
N ASP A 97 2.11 -6.56 4.00
CA ASP A 97 2.68 -7.71 4.71
C ASP A 97 2.28 -9.01 3.96
N ASP A 98 2.52 -10.17 4.54
CA ASP A 98 2.24 -11.46 3.90
C ASP A 98 0.74 -11.71 3.61
N LYS A 99 -0.16 -10.95 4.23
CA LYS A 99 -1.62 -11.19 4.17
C LYS A 99 -2.43 -9.93 3.90
N ARG A 100 -1.83 -8.75 3.91
CA ARG A 100 -2.55 -7.48 3.97
C ARG A 100 -1.91 -6.48 3.03
N LEU A 101 -2.75 -5.85 2.22
CA LEU A 101 -2.41 -4.69 1.41
C LEU A 101 -3.19 -3.48 1.90
N GLN A 102 -2.52 -2.36 2.13
CA GLN A 102 -3.15 -1.05 2.21
C GLN A 102 -2.68 -0.18 1.06
N VAL A 103 -3.65 0.34 0.32
CA VAL A 103 -3.41 1.32 -0.74
C VAL A 103 -3.80 2.71 -0.24
N GLY A 104 -2.91 3.68 -0.42
CA GLY A 104 -3.10 5.02 0.10
C GLY A 104 -2.97 5.10 1.62
N PHE A 105 -3.29 6.27 2.18
CA PHE A 105 -3.33 6.46 3.63
C PHE A 105 -4.78 6.51 4.11
N ASN A 106 -5.13 5.59 5.00
CA ASN A 106 -6.33 5.64 5.82
C ASN A 106 -5.95 5.11 7.20
N GLU A 107 -6.02 5.96 8.22
CA GLU A 107 -5.56 5.64 9.57
C GLU A 107 -6.30 4.47 10.20
N GLU A 108 -7.62 4.39 10.03
CA GLU A 108 -8.43 3.30 10.56
C GLU A 108 -8.07 1.97 9.90
N GLN A 109 -7.90 1.97 8.57
CA GLN A 109 -7.54 0.75 7.85
C GLN A 109 -6.09 0.31 8.16
N LEU A 110 -5.19 1.25 8.48
CA LEU A 110 -3.81 0.92 8.88
C LEU A 110 -3.74 0.11 10.18
N ARG A 111 -4.74 0.21 11.06
CA ARG A 111 -4.83 -0.60 12.29
C ARG A 111 -4.77 -2.11 12.04
N LYS A 112 -5.08 -2.57 10.81
CA LYS A 112 -4.91 -3.98 10.42
C LYS A 112 -3.45 -4.46 10.51
N PHE A 113 -2.47 -3.57 10.49
CA PHE A 113 -1.04 -3.89 10.66
C PHE A 113 -0.60 -3.98 12.14
N LEU A 114 -1.45 -3.61 13.09
CA LEU A 114 -1.12 -3.77 14.50
C LEU A 114 -1.03 -5.26 14.89
N PRO A 115 -0.07 -5.63 15.75
CA PRO A 115 -0.04 -6.96 16.37
C PRO A 115 -1.39 -7.32 17.01
N ARG A 116 -1.68 -8.62 17.09
CA ARG A 116 -2.94 -9.09 17.68
C ARG A 116 -3.09 -8.61 19.12
N ASP A 117 -2.02 -8.67 19.90
CA ASP A 117 -2.02 -8.31 21.32
C ASP A 117 -2.35 -6.83 21.55
N PHE A 118 -1.93 -5.96 20.62
CA PHE A 118 -2.22 -4.53 20.68
C PHE A 118 -3.72 -4.24 20.54
N ARG A 119 -4.42 -5.03 19.71
CA ARG A 119 -5.88 -4.90 19.53
C ARG A 119 -6.67 -5.32 20.76
N HIS A 120 -6.19 -6.32 21.50
CA HIS A 120 -6.82 -6.74 22.75
C HIS A 120 -6.69 -5.65 23.82
N ALA A 121 -5.49 -5.10 24.00
CA ALA A 121 -5.26 -4.02 24.97
C ALA A 121 -6.06 -2.74 24.64
N GLU A 122 -6.21 -2.37 23.36
CA GLU A 122 -7.03 -1.22 22.98
C GLU A 122 -8.52 -1.46 23.24
N LYS A 123 -9.01 -2.67 22.96
CA LYS A 123 -10.41 -3.04 23.22
C LYS A 123 -10.71 -3.01 24.73
N GLU A 124 -9.82 -3.56 25.55
CA GLU A 124 -9.96 -3.50 27.01
C GLU A 124 -9.92 -2.07 27.54
N ASN A 125 -8.98 -1.24 27.07
CA ASN A 125 -8.93 0.17 27.43
C ASN A 125 -10.16 0.95 27.01
N PHE A 126 -10.75 0.62 25.85
CA PHE A 126 -11.98 1.24 25.40
C PHE A 126 -13.15 0.83 26.30
N LEU A 127 -13.34 -0.46 26.56
CA LEU A 127 -14.40 -0.99 27.46
C LEU A 127 -14.31 -0.36 28.86
N ASN A 128 -13.10 -0.27 29.43
CA ASN A 128 -12.88 0.37 30.72
C ASN A 128 -13.23 1.87 30.77
N ARG A 129 -13.30 2.57 29.62
CA ARG A 129 -13.68 3.98 29.54
C ARG A 129 -15.19 4.20 29.38
N ILE A 130 -15.93 3.18 28.96
CA ILE A 130 -17.39 3.23 28.79
C ILE A 130 -18.11 2.69 30.03
N ASP A 131 -17.42 1.89 30.87
CA ASP A 131 -17.93 1.40 32.16
C ASP A 131 -17.76 2.42 33.32
N ILE A 132 -17.64 3.72 33.00
CA ILE A 132 -17.61 4.87 33.94
C ILE A 132 -18.69 5.87 33.52
#